data_AF-A0A5E6NLZ0-F1
#
_entry.id   AF-A0A5E6NLZ0-F1
#
_cell.length_a   1.000
_cell.length_b   1.000
_cell.length_c   1.000
_cell.angle_alpha   90.00
_cell.angle_beta   90.00
_cell.angle_gamma   90.00
#
_symmetry.space_group_name_H-M   'P 1'
#
loop_
_entity.id
_entity.type
_entity.pdbx_description
1 polymer ?
#
loop_
_entity_poly.entity_id
_entity_poly.type
_entity_poly.pdbx_seq_one_letter_code
_entity_poly.pdbx_strand_id
1 'polypeptide(L)'
;MHFKLDNFKPIKSAEIKVNDLTLIFGDNNTGKTYLAYALYGLLSKWGNIALGIEFLDGEQRQSFLGSKQIKINKGDLNKEKILNSFALAYAKTMASEVFLSQSELSPKIQLSNIDFVKNKKIKRQIGQDDWLYLTINEEFIEIQIDSEHKIDLKTIRIVNHLILKEIFNIPDIFISVSERLGISLFQKDLDENTANIMERL
;
A
#
# COMPACT_ATOMS: atom_id res chain seq x y z
N MET A 1 3.40 7.36 -9.88
CA MET A 1 2.15 6.62 -9.59
C MET A 1 0.95 7.46 -9.96
N HIS A 2 -0.08 6.84 -10.53
CA HIS A 2 -1.41 7.42 -10.70
C HIS A 2 -2.40 6.65 -9.83
N PHE A 3 -3.24 7.39 -9.14
CA PHE A 3 -4.28 6.88 -8.24
C PHE A 3 -5.61 7.47 -8.67
N LYS A 4 -6.57 6.61 -9.00
CA LYS A 4 -7.95 7.01 -9.26
C LYS A 4 -8.88 6.37 -8.24
N LEU A 5 -9.82 7.16 -7.75
CA LEU A 5 -10.81 6.80 -6.75
C LEU A 5 -12.19 7.24 -7.21
N ASP A 6 -13.10 6.28 -7.35
CA ASP A 6 -14.50 6.55 -7.70
C ASP A 6 -15.43 6.09 -6.57
N ASN A 7 -16.57 6.78 -6.45
CA ASN A 7 -17.64 6.47 -5.51
C ASN A 7 -17.21 6.37 -4.05
N PHE A 8 -16.52 7.41 -3.56
CA PHE A 8 -16.02 7.47 -2.19
C PHE A 8 -16.47 8.73 -1.43
N LYS A 9 -17.49 8.59 -0.58
CA LYS A 9 -18.09 9.69 0.19
C LYS A 9 -18.48 10.87 -0.75
N PRO A 10 -18.02 12.15 -0.61
CA PRO A 10 -18.42 13.19 -1.56
C PRO A 10 -17.72 13.05 -2.92
N ILE A 11 -16.72 12.16 -3.05
CA ILE A 11 -15.95 11.97 -4.27
C ILE A 11 -16.73 11.03 -5.20
N LYS A 12 -17.31 11.60 -6.27
CA LYS A 12 -17.85 10.80 -7.38
C LYS A 12 -16.72 10.17 -8.20
N SER A 13 -15.72 10.97 -8.55
CA SER A 13 -14.49 10.54 -9.21
C SER A 13 -13.37 11.53 -8.89
N ALA A 14 -12.18 11.02 -8.59
CA ALA A 14 -10.96 11.80 -8.44
C ALA A 14 -9.78 11.02 -9.00
N GLU A 15 -8.88 11.71 -9.71
CA GLU A 15 -7.62 11.17 -10.19
C GLU A 15 -6.49 12.08 -9.74
N ILE A 16 -5.41 11.48 -9.25
CA ILE A 16 -4.22 12.19 -8.81
C ILE A 16 -2.96 11.49 -9.29
N LYS A 17 -2.04 12.28 -9.82
CA LYS A 17 -0.66 11.86 -10.05
C LYS A 17 0.15 12.15 -8.80
N VAL A 18 0.71 11.11 -8.21
CA VAL A 18 1.56 11.21 -7.01
C VAL A 18 2.99 11.48 -7.44
N ASN A 19 3.53 12.61 -7.01
CA ASN A 19 4.93 13.02 -7.15
C ASN A 19 5.56 13.20 -5.75
N ASP A 20 6.86 13.46 -5.70
CA ASP A 20 7.64 13.64 -4.45
C ASP A 20 7.00 14.65 -3.48
N LEU A 21 6.46 15.74 -4.01
CA LEU A 21 5.58 16.66 -3.29
C LEU A 21 4.24 16.74 -4.04
N THR A 22 3.16 16.41 -3.34
CA THR A 22 1.80 16.44 -3.88
C THR A 22 0.93 17.30 -2.97
N LEU A 23 0.43 18.43 -3.48
CA LEU A 23 -0.42 19.36 -2.75
C LEU A 23 -1.88 19.20 -3.19
N ILE A 24 -2.77 18.97 -2.23
CA ILE A 24 -4.22 18.87 -2.46
C ILE A 24 -4.88 20.08 -1.79
N PHE A 25 -5.43 21.00 -2.58
CA PHE A 25 -6.08 22.22 -2.13
C PHE A 25 -7.40 22.46 -2.87
N GLY A 26 -8.22 23.38 -2.38
CA GLY A 26 -9.56 23.67 -2.91
C GLY A 26 -10.55 23.99 -1.79
N ASP A 27 -11.82 24.15 -2.14
CA ASP A 27 -12.87 24.56 -1.20
C ASP A 27 -13.13 23.54 -0.08
N ASN A 28 -13.73 24.00 1.01
CA ASN A 28 -14.12 23.15 2.12
C ASN A 28 -15.15 22.10 1.69
N ASN A 29 -15.07 20.92 2.31
CA ASN A 29 -16.00 19.81 2.10
C ASN A 29 -16.04 19.21 0.66
N THR A 30 -15.03 19.45 -0.17
CA THR A 30 -14.91 18.91 -1.54
C THR A 30 -14.26 17.54 -1.64
N GLY A 31 -13.93 16.92 -0.50
CA GLY A 31 -13.32 15.59 -0.44
C GLY A 31 -11.80 15.55 -0.38
N LYS A 32 -11.11 16.70 -0.23
CA LYS A 32 -9.64 16.77 -0.06
C LYS A 32 -9.13 15.81 1.02
N THR A 33 -9.73 15.87 2.21
CA THR A 33 -9.41 15.00 3.34
C THR A 33 -9.62 13.53 3.00
N TYR A 34 -10.72 13.20 2.33
CA TYR A 34 -11.03 11.83 1.94
C TYR A 34 -10.04 11.27 0.92
N LEU A 35 -9.68 12.06 -0.10
CA LEU A 35 -8.69 11.67 -1.09
C LEU A 35 -7.31 11.48 -0.44
N ALA A 36 -6.90 12.43 0.40
CA ALA A 36 -5.59 12.40 1.06
C ALA A 36 -5.45 11.19 1.98
N TYR A 37 -6.44 10.91 2.82
CA TYR A 37 -6.41 9.73 3.71
C TYR A 37 -6.60 8.41 2.96
N ALA A 38 -7.39 8.37 1.87
CA ALA A 38 -7.51 7.18 1.04
C ALA A 38 -6.17 6.82 0.37
N LEU A 39 -5.45 7.82 -0.16
CA LEU A 39 -4.12 7.64 -0.73
C LEU A 39 -3.10 7.26 0.36
N TYR A 40 -3.14 7.95 1.51
CA TYR A 40 -2.26 7.65 2.64
C TYR A 40 -2.45 6.22 3.15
N GLY A 41 -3.69 5.76 3.31
CA GLY A 41 -4.00 4.41 3.74
C GLY A 41 -3.46 3.35 2.77
N LEU A 42 -3.59 3.57 1.46
CA LEU A 42 -3.10 2.65 0.43
C LEU A 42 -1.59 2.45 0.56
N LEU A 43 -0.84 3.56 0.64
CA LEU A 43 0.61 3.53 0.60
C LEU A 43 1.21 3.10 1.94
N SER A 44 0.69 3.61 3.06
CA SER A 44 1.16 3.24 4.42
C SER A 44 0.83 1.78 4.80
N LYS A 45 -0.18 1.18 4.18
CA LYS A 45 -0.57 -0.23 4.41
C LYS A 45 -0.26 -1.13 3.22
N TRP A 46 0.54 -0.69 2.25
CA TRP A 46 0.81 -1.43 1.01
C TRP A 46 1.17 -2.90 1.25
N GLY A 47 2.12 -3.16 2.15
CA GLY A 47 2.54 -4.51 2.49
C GLY A 47 1.40 -5.36 3.07
N ASN A 48 0.54 -4.79 3.90
CA ASN A 48 -0.56 -5.52 4.53
C ASN A 48 -1.71 -5.81 3.55
N ILE A 49 -1.92 -4.94 2.55
CA ILE A 49 -2.92 -5.15 1.49
C ILE A 49 -2.61 -6.40 0.67
N ALA A 50 -1.33 -6.78 0.57
CA ALA A 50 -0.92 -7.99 -0.13
C ALA A 50 -1.41 -9.30 0.54
N LEU A 51 -1.93 -9.25 1.78
CA LEU A 51 -2.45 -10.43 2.46
C LEU A 51 -3.69 -10.97 1.72
N GLY A 52 -3.56 -12.19 1.20
CA GLY A 52 -4.64 -12.87 0.46
C GLY A 52 -4.57 -12.74 -1.06
N ILE A 53 -3.60 -12.00 -1.60
CA ILE A 53 -3.29 -12.03 -3.03
C ILE A 53 -2.32 -13.20 -3.28
N GLU A 54 -2.64 -14.04 -4.27
CA GLU A 54 -1.75 -15.12 -4.70
C GLU A 54 -0.85 -14.60 -5.83
N PHE A 55 0.46 -14.72 -5.63
CA PHE A 55 1.44 -14.35 -6.66
C PHE A 55 1.84 -15.56 -7.50
N LEU A 56 2.20 -16.67 -6.84
CA LEU A 56 2.54 -17.92 -7.51
C LEU A 56 1.29 -18.65 -7.99
N ASP A 57 1.28 -19.05 -9.27
CA ASP A 57 0.22 -19.88 -9.83
C ASP A 57 0.28 -21.35 -9.37
N GLY A 58 -0.64 -22.19 -9.85
CA GLY A 58 -0.68 -23.62 -9.47
C GLY A 58 0.59 -24.40 -9.80
N GLU A 59 1.19 -24.16 -10.97
CA GLU A 59 2.36 -24.88 -11.46
C GLU A 59 3.63 -24.39 -10.75
N GLN A 60 3.79 -23.07 -10.64
CA GLN A 60 4.86 -22.43 -9.89
C GLN A 60 4.87 -22.86 -8.42
N ARG A 61 3.68 -22.98 -7.80
CA ARG A 61 3.54 -23.49 -6.42
C ARG A 61 4.04 -24.93 -6.32
N GLN A 62 3.66 -25.82 -7.24
CA GLN A 62 4.11 -27.22 -7.22
C GLN A 62 5.61 -27.33 -7.44
N SER A 63 6.16 -26.56 -8.37
CA SER A 63 7.60 -26.49 -8.63
C SER A 63 8.36 -26.04 -7.38
N PHE A 64 7.92 -24.94 -6.75
CA PHE A 64 8.55 -24.39 -5.56
C PHE A 64 8.52 -25.34 -4.35
N LEU A 65 7.44 -26.11 -4.17
CA LEU A 65 7.35 -27.13 -3.12
C LEU A 65 8.42 -28.22 -3.26
N GLY A 66 8.78 -28.58 -4.49
CA GLY A 66 9.78 -29.62 -4.77
C GLY A 66 11.21 -29.09 -4.73
N SER A 67 11.46 -27.92 -5.33
CA SER A 67 12.81 -27.38 -5.54
C SER A 67 13.31 -26.49 -4.40
N LYS A 68 12.41 -25.95 -3.56
CA LYS A 68 12.67 -24.88 -2.56
C LYS A 68 13.22 -23.56 -3.15
N GLN A 69 13.23 -23.45 -4.47
CA GLN A 69 13.71 -22.29 -5.18
C GLN A 69 12.85 -22.01 -6.41
N ILE A 70 12.59 -20.74 -6.68
CA ILE A 70 11.87 -20.34 -7.89
C ILE A 70 12.46 -19.05 -8.43
N LYS A 71 12.60 -18.99 -9.75
CA LYS A 71 13.04 -17.82 -10.49
C LYS A 71 11.98 -17.46 -11.51
N ILE A 72 11.52 -16.22 -11.47
CA ILE A 72 10.42 -15.70 -12.29
C ILE A 72 10.94 -14.51 -13.08
N ASN A 73 10.72 -14.52 -14.40
CA ASN A 73 11.04 -13.40 -15.26
C ASN A 73 9.97 -12.31 -15.12
N LYS A 74 10.39 -11.07 -14.92
CA LYS A 74 9.47 -9.93 -14.81
C LYS A 74 8.74 -9.62 -16.11
N GLY A 75 9.32 -9.98 -17.26
CA GLY A 75 8.68 -9.83 -18.58
C GLY A 75 7.41 -10.66 -18.72
N ASP A 76 7.32 -11.78 -18.00
CA ASP A 76 6.15 -12.67 -18.03
C ASP A 76 5.04 -12.21 -17.06
N LEU A 77 5.35 -11.24 -16.18
CA LEU A 77 4.41 -10.75 -15.18
C LEU A 77 3.45 -9.73 -15.79
N ASN A 78 2.15 -10.01 -15.66
CA ASN A 78 1.13 -9.00 -15.92
C ASN A 78 1.04 -8.00 -14.76
N LYS A 79 1.84 -6.93 -14.87
CA LYS A 79 1.90 -5.81 -13.91
C LYS A 79 0.53 -5.23 -13.58
N GLU A 80 -0.31 -5.00 -14.59
CA GLU A 80 -1.64 -4.42 -14.41
C GLU A 80 -2.57 -5.35 -13.62
N LYS A 81 -2.53 -6.66 -13.88
CA LYS A 81 -3.31 -7.65 -13.14
C LYS A 81 -2.93 -7.68 -11.66
N ILE A 82 -1.64 -7.58 -11.34
CA ILE A 82 -1.17 -7.54 -9.95
C ILE A 82 -1.65 -6.24 -9.28
N LEU A 83 -1.46 -5.09 -9.92
CA LEU A 83 -1.92 -3.79 -9.40
C LEU A 83 -3.44 -3.75 -9.20
N ASN A 84 -4.21 -4.34 -10.10
CA ASN A 84 -5.67 -4.48 -9.96
C ASN A 84 -6.04 -5.35 -8.75
N SER A 85 -5.25 -6.39 -8.46
CA SER A 85 -5.46 -7.22 -7.27
C SER A 85 -5.22 -6.42 -5.97
N PHE A 86 -4.18 -5.57 -5.94
CA PHE A 86 -3.96 -4.62 -4.84
C PHE A 86 -5.11 -3.63 -4.70
N ALA A 87 -5.55 -3.02 -5.80
CA ALA A 87 -6.64 -2.06 -5.80
C ALA A 87 -7.95 -2.67 -5.26
N LEU A 88 -8.28 -3.89 -5.70
CA LEU A 88 -9.46 -4.62 -5.23
C LEU A 88 -9.36 -5.01 -3.75
N ALA A 89 -8.19 -5.50 -3.31
CA ALA A 89 -7.96 -5.86 -1.92
C ALA A 89 -8.11 -4.62 -1.01
N TYR A 90 -7.50 -3.50 -1.41
CA TYR A 90 -7.60 -2.26 -0.64
C TYR A 90 -9.01 -1.68 -0.62
N ALA A 91 -9.72 -1.69 -1.76
CA ALA A 91 -11.11 -1.22 -1.82
C ALA A 91 -12.02 -2.02 -0.86
N LYS A 92 -11.80 -3.34 -0.73
CA LYS A 92 -12.50 -4.18 0.26
C LYS A 92 -12.15 -3.79 1.69
N THR A 93 -10.86 -3.60 2.00
CA THR A 93 -10.41 -3.17 3.33
C THR A 93 -11.00 -1.82 3.72
N MET A 94 -11.01 -0.85 2.80
CA MET A 94 -11.68 0.43 3.02
C MET A 94 -13.14 0.19 3.38
N ALA A 95 -13.87 -0.56 2.55
CA ALA A 95 -15.29 -0.84 2.77
C ALA A 95 -15.59 -1.57 4.10
N SER A 96 -14.69 -2.41 4.62
CA SER A 96 -14.93 -3.17 5.86
C SER A 96 -14.45 -2.48 7.14
N GLU A 97 -13.31 -1.79 7.11
CA GLU A 97 -12.65 -1.26 8.31
C GLU A 97 -12.97 0.22 8.57
N VAL A 98 -13.20 0.99 7.51
CA VAL A 98 -13.45 2.43 7.61
C VAL A 98 -14.96 2.73 7.57
N PHE A 99 -15.79 1.78 7.11
CA PHE A 99 -17.21 1.98 6.90
C PHE A 99 -18.04 0.80 7.42
N LEU A 100 -18.74 1.00 8.54
CA LEU A 100 -19.70 0.02 9.08
C LEU A 100 -21.10 0.13 8.43
N SER A 101 -21.29 1.01 7.45
CA SER A 101 -22.58 1.22 6.78
C SER A 101 -22.55 0.71 5.34
N GLN A 102 -23.44 -0.23 5.04
CA GLN A 102 -23.72 -0.78 3.71
C GLN A 102 -24.20 0.31 2.74
N SER A 103 -23.32 1.18 2.24
CA SER A 103 -23.66 2.05 1.12
C SER A 103 -23.70 1.22 -0.16
N GLU A 104 -24.73 1.43 -0.99
CA GLU A 104 -24.96 0.72 -2.25
C GLU A 104 -23.80 0.81 -3.26
N LEU A 105 -22.89 1.78 -3.07
CA LEU A 105 -21.73 2.01 -3.93
C LEU A 105 -20.43 1.66 -3.19
N SER A 106 -19.75 0.63 -3.67
CA SER A 106 -18.41 0.27 -3.21
C SER A 106 -17.36 1.17 -3.89
N PRO A 107 -16.30 1.58 -3.15
CA PRO A 107 -15.22 2.38 -3.73
C PRO A 107 -14.54 1.59 -4.85
N LYS A 108 -14.23 2.26 -5.95
CA LYS A 108 -13.42 1.68 -7.04
C LYS A 108 -12.08 2.39 -7.10
N ILE A 109 -11.02 1.60 -7.17
CA ILE A 109 -9.65 2.09 -7.16
C ILE A 109 -8.95 1.60 -8.42
N GLN A 110 -8.18 2.48 -9.05
CA GLN A 110 -7.30 2.12 -10.16
C GLN A 110 -5.89 2.65 -9.87
N LEU A 111 -4.89 1.80 -10.12
CA LEU A 111 -3.48 2.07 -9.87
C LEU A 111 -2.71 1.87 -11.16
N SER A 112 -1.87 2.84 -11.52
CA SER A 112 -0.97 2.73 -12.66
C SER A 112 0.32 3.52 -12.44
N ASN A 113 1.29 3.37 -13.34
CA ASN A 113 2.59 4.07 -13.29
C ASN A 113 3.35 3.86 -11.95
N ILE A 114 3.42 2.60 -11.49
CA ILE A 114 4.22 2.16 -10.34
C ILE A 114 5.22 1.14 -10.84
N ASP A 115 6.52 1.36 -10.72
CA ASP A 115 7.51 0.44 -11.30
C ASP A 115 7.87 -0.72 -10.37
N PHE A 116 8.34 -1.81 -10.98
CA PHE A 116 8.97 -2.88 -10.21
C PHE A 116 10.27 -2.38 -9.60
N VAL A 117 10.58 -2.87 -8.40
CA VAL A 117 11.88 -2.63 -7.79
C VAL A 117 12.98 -3.20 -8.70
N LYS A 118 14.03 -2.41 -8.94
CA LYS A 118 15.13 -2.82 -9.82
C LYS A 118 16.07 -3.79 -9.14
N ASN A 119 16.62 -3.41 -7.99
CA ASN A 119 17.60 -4.19 -7.26
C ASN A 119 17.27 -4.20 -5.77
N LYS A 120 16.99 -5.39 -5.21
CA LYS A 120 16.72 -5.57 -3.79
C LYS A 120 17.05 -6.99 -3.35
N LYS A 121 17.71 -7.12 -2.21
CA LYS A 121 17.98 -8.41 -1.56
C LYS A 121 17.44 -8.37 -0.15
N ILE A 122 16.67 -9.38 0.22
CA ILE A 122 16.02 -9.49 1.51
C ILE A 122 16.30 -10.88 2.06
N LYS A 123 16.71 -10.92 3.33
CA LYS A 123 16.85 -12.14 4.13
C LYS A 123 15.83 -12.08 5.26
N ARG A 124 15.02 -13.11 5.43
CA ARG A 124 14.00 -13.22 6.48
C ARG A 124 14.07 -14.60 7.13
N GLN A 125 14.05 -14.61 8.46
CA GLN A 125 13.91 -15.84 9.23
C GLN A 125 12.43 -16.24 9.25
N ILE A 126 12.12 -17.51 8.98
CA ILE A 126 10.75 -18.05 8.96
C ILE A 126 10.52 -19.08 10.08
N GLY A 127 11.58 -19.79 10.48
CA GLY A 127 11.58 -20.79 11.55
C GLY A 127 12.71 -20.57 12.55
N GLN A 128 13.02 -21.57 13.38
CA GLN A 128 14.19 -21.48 14.27
C GLN A 128 15.48 -21.38 13.45
N ASP A 129 15.65 -22.26 12.46
CA ASP A 129 16.84 -22.31 11.61
C ASP A 129 16.55 -22.10 10.11
N ASP A 130 15.29 -21.81 9.75
CA ASP A 130 14.88 -21.65 8.35
C ASP A 130 14.99 -20.20 7.87
N TRP A 131 15.67 -20.01 6.74
CA TRP A 131 15.90 -18.70 6.12
C TRP A 131 15.29 -18.61 4.73
N LEU A 132 14.62 -17.50 4.45
CA LEU A 132 14.16 -17.14 3.12
C LEU A 132 14.99 -15.98 2.58
N TYR A 133 15.44 -16.16 1.34
CA TYR A 133 16.14 -15.18 0.55
C TYR A 133 15.26 -14.76 -0.63
N LEU A 134 15.03 -13.45 -0.76
CA LEU A 134 14.35 -12.84 -1.90
C LEU A 134 15.34 -11.92 -2.60
N THR A 135 15.62 -12.19 -3.86
CA THR A 135 16.45 -11.38 -4.72
C THR A 135 15.61 -10.86 -5.88
N ILE A 136 15.50 -9.54 -6.00
CA ILE A 136 14.85 -8.85 -7.10
C ILE A 136 15.95 -8.13 -7.87
N ASN A 137 16.17 -8.53 -9.11
CA ASN A 137 17.06 -7.85 -10.08
C ASN A 137 16.24 -7.29 -11.22
N GLU A 138 16.82 -6.55 -12.16
CA GLU A 138 16.05 -5.86 -13.21
C GLU A 138 15.16 -6.80 -14.02
N GLU A 139 15.64 -8.00 -14.32
CA GLU A 139 14.93 -8.99 -15.16
C GLU A 139 14.15 -10.04 -14.36
N PHE A 140 14.60 -10.39 -13.15
CA PHE A 140 14.08 -11.55 -12.44
C PHE A 140 13.79 -11.33 -10.96
N ILE A 141 12.86 -12.13 -10.46
CA ILE A 141 12.54 -12.29 -9.05
C ILE A 141 12.90 -13.73 -8.69
N GLU A 142 13.83 -13.89 -7.76
CA GLU A 142 14.31 -15.18 -7.30
C GLU A 142 14.06 -15.33 -5.81
N ILE A 143 13.54 -16.49 -5.43
CA ILE A 143 13.30 -16.86 -4.05
C ILE A 143 13.93 -18.19 -3.79
N GLN A 144 14.62 -18.28 -2.66
CA GLN A 144 15.22 -19.49 -2.17
C GLN A 144 14.92 -19.63 -0.69
N ILE A 145 14.53 -20.84 -0.28
CA ILE A 145 14.39 -21.20 1.12
C ILE A 145 15.51 -22.17 1.48
N ASP A 146 16.30 -21.77 2.46
CA ASP A 146 17.28 -22.60 3.13
C ASP A 146 16.62 -23.18 4.38
N SER A 147 16.26 -24.46 4.28
CA SER A 147 15.54 -25.21 5.32
C SER A 147 15.77 -26.69 5.11
N GLU A 148 15.96 -27.45 6.19
CA GLU A 148 15.97 -28.91 6.14
C GLU A 148 14.55 -29.50 6.02
N HIS A 149 13.54 -28.75 6.46
CA HIS A 149 12.15 -29.19 6.46
C HIS A 149 11.50 -29.12 5.07
N LYS A 150 10.39 -29.84 4.90
CA LYS A 150 9.55 -29.72 3.70
C LYS A 150 8.76 -28.42 3.76
N ILE A 151 8.66 -27.74 2.62
CA ILE A 151 7.85 -26.54 2.50
C ILE A 151 6.37 -26.93 2.58
N ASP A 152 5.60 -26.22 3.40
CA ASP A 152 4.16 -26.38 3.53
C ASP A 152 3.39 -25.22 2.87
N LEU A 153 2.06 -25.34 2.84
CA LEU A 153 1.18 -24.30 2.30
C LEU A 153 1.28 -22.97 3.08
N LYS A 154 1.59 -23.00 4.38
CA LYS A 154 1.75 -21.76 5.17
C LYS A 154 2.98 -20.99 4.71
N THR A 155 4.09 -21.69 4.48
CA THR A 155 5.34 -21.12 3.98
C THR A 155 5.13 -20.48 2.59
N ILE A 156 4.36 -21.11 1.71
CA ILE A 156 3.97 -20.50 0.41
C ILE A 156 3.21 -19.19 0.61
N ARG A 157 2.30 -19.10 1.59
CA ARG A 157 1.56 -17.85 1.86
C ARG A 157 2.49 -16.74 2.34
N ILE A 158 3.48 -17.08 3.16
CA ILE A 158 4.52 -16.14 3.63
C ILE A 158 5.35 -15.66 2.43
N VAL A 159 5.76 -16.57 1.56
CA VAL A 159 6.52 -16.27 0.33
C VAL A 159 5.71 -15.33 -0.57
N ASN A 160 4.47 -15.67 -0.90
CA ASN A 160 3.57 -14.83 -1.70
C ASN A 160 3.47 -13.42 -1.14
N HIS A 161 3.19 -13.31 0.16
CA HIS A 161 3.07 -12.02 0.84
C HIS A 161 4.36 -11.21 0.76
N LEU A 162 5.52 -11.85 1.00
CA LEU A 162 6.80 -11.17 0.95
C LEU A 162 7.13 -10.66 -0.46
N ILE A 163 6.89 -11.46 -1.51
CA ILE A 163 7.10 -11.00 -2.89
C ILE A 163 6.27 -9.75 -3.15
N LEU A 164 4.96 -9.85 -2.92
CA LEU A 164 4.01 -8.79 -3.25
C LEU A 164 4.29 -7.51 -2.47
N LYS A 165 4.71 -7.63 -1.21
CA LYS A 165 5.11 -6.49 -0.39
C LYS A 165 6.32 -5.75 -0.98
N GLU A 166 7.23 -6.47 -1.64
CA GLU A 166 8.56 -5.97 -1.99
C GLU A 166 8.77 -5.78 -3.50
N ILE A 167 7.85 -6.26 -4.34
CA ILE A 167 7.96 -6.26 -5.81
C ILE A 167 7.83 -4.87 -6.44
N PHE A 168 7.03 -3.98 -5.83
CA PHE A 168 6.77 -2.64 -6.34
C PHE A 168 7.57 -1.57 -5.60
N ASN A 169 8.03 -0.57 -6.34
CA ASN A 169 8.68 0.61 -5.77
C ASN A 169 7.61 1.56 -5.23
N ILE A 170 7.26 1.37 -3.96
CA ILE A 170 6.27 2.18 -3.25
C ILE A 170 7.00 3.24 -2.42
N PRO A 171 6.67 4.52 -2.58
CA PRO A 171 7.31 5.58 -1.81
C PRO A 171 6.93 5.45 -0.33
N ASP A 172 7.89 5.76 0.54
CA ASP A 172 7.57 6.08 1.93
C ASP A 172 6.89 7.46 1.95
N ILE A 173 5.78 7.58 2.67
CA ILE A 173 4.92 8.75 2.58
C ILE A 173 4.64 9.38 3.93
N PHE A 174 4.59 10.71 3.90
CA PHE A 174 4.14 11.53 5.00
C PHE A 174 2.97 12.40 4.53
N ILE A 175 1.94 12.52 5.36
CA ILE A 175 0.80 13.40 5.12
C ILE A 175 0.78 14.52 6.16
N SER A 176 0.61 15.75 5.68
CA SER A 176 0.45 16.94 6.52
C SER A 176 -0.86 17.65 6.17
N VAL A 177 -1.67 17.97 7.18
CA VAL A 177 -2.97 18.62 6.99
C VAL A 177 -2.94 20.02 7.61
N SER A 178 -2.75 21.04 6.76
CA SER A 178 -2.60 22.43 7.20
C SER A 178 -3.77 22.95 8.03
N GLU A 179 -5.01 22.52 7.74
CA GLU A 179 -6.22 22.96 8.47
C GLU A 179 -6.20 22.59 9.97
N ARG A 180 -5.55 21.47 10.35
CA ARG A 180 -5.51 21.00 11.75
C ARG A 180 -4.19 21.25 12.48
N LEU A 181 -3.14 21.61 11.73
CA LEU A 181 -1.84 21.96 12.29
C LEU A 181 -1.71 23.45 12.60
N GLY A 182 -2.44 24.31 11.90
CA GLY A 182 -2.41 25.77 12.15
C GLY A 182 -2.83 26.11 13.58
N ILE A 183 -3.89 25.48 14.10
CA ILE A 183 -4.34 25.72 15.48
C ILE A 183 -3.28 25.30 16.50
N SER A 184 -2.59 24.17 16.32
CA SER A 184 -1.56 23.77 17.30
C SER A 184 -0.26 24.58 17.16
N LEU A 185 0.12 24.99 15.94
CA LEU A 185 1.29 25.86 15.72
C LEU A 185 1.07 27.27 16.29
N PHE A 186 -0.12 27.84 16.10
CA PHE A 186 -0.46 29.19 16.52
C PHE A 186 -1.29 29.22 17.81
N GLN A 187 -1.36 28.10 18.55
CA GLN A 187 -2.17 28.00 19.77
C GLN A 187 -1.74 29.06 20.80
N LYS A 188 -0.43 29.20 21.00
CA LYS A 188 0.13 30.21 21.90
C LYS A 188 -0.27 31.63 21.49
N ASP A 189 -0.16 31.94 20.21
CA ASP A 189 -0.48 33.28 19.69
C ASP A 189 -1.99 33.59 19.80
N LEU A 190 -2.85 32.57 19.65
CA LEU A 190 -4.30 32.70 19.85
C LEU A 190 -4.66 32.85 21.34
N ASP A 191 -4.02 32.08 22.21
CA ASP A 191 -4.24 32.13 23.66
C ASP A 191 -3.81 33.49 24.23
N GLU A 192 -2.65 34.01 23.82
CA GLU A 192 -2.15 35.34 24.23
C GLU A 192 -3.08 36.47 23.77
N ASN A 193 -3.58 36.41 22.53
CA ASN A 193 -4.54 37.40 22.04
C ASN A 193 -5.88 37.33 22.77
N THR A 194 -6.34 36.13 23.13
CA THR A 194 -7.58 35.95 23.89
C THR A 194 -7.46 36.48 25.31
N ALA A 195 -6.32 36.27 25.98
CA ALA A 195 -6.02 36.83 27.30
C ALA A 195 -6.01 38.38 27.27
N ASN A 196 -5.38 38.97 26.26
CA ASN A 196 -5.35 40.44 26.10
C ASN A 196 -6.72 41.07 25.85
N ILE A 197 -7.67 40.34 25.26
CA ILE A 197 -9.06 40.80 25.08
C ILE A 197 -9.83 40.73 26.41
N MET A 198 -9.62 39.67 27.20
CA MET A 198 -10.22 39.53 28.54
C MET A 198 -9.72 40.58 29.52
N GLU A 199 -8.46 41.03 29.41
CA GLU A 199 -7.92 42.13 30.24
C GLU A 199 -8.49 43.51 29.88
N ARG A 200 -9.14 43.65 28.72
CA ARG A 200 -9.70 44.92 28.23
C ARG A 200 -11.23 45.03 28.38
N LEU A 201 -11.87 44.03 29.00
CA LEU A 201 -13.29 44.03 29.39
C LEU A 201 -13.42 44.26 30.89
#